data_AF-A0A7X9AZK4-F1
#
_entry.id   AF-A0A7X9AZK4-F1
#
_cell.length_a   1.000
_cell.length_b   1.000
_cell.length_c   1.000
_cell.angle_alpha   90.00
_cell.angle_beta   90.00
_cell.angle_gamma   90.00
#
_symmetry.space_group_name_H-M   'P 1'
#
loop_
_entity.id
_entity.type
_entity.pdbx_description
1 polymer ?
#
loop_
_entity_poly.entity_id
_entity_poly.type
_entity_poly.pdbx_seq_one_letter_code
_entity_poly.pdbx_strand_id
1 'polypeptide(L)'
;MGGRKKSVMASEKFDIGSLYQKSPNDNYYFRYQINNKRKSISLRTKNYTEAKAKALKLLPVIRSTSAEVLAAHVSTARSLEPPKETLPLSEAWDMYSKQPNRATPATV
;
A
#
# COMPACT_ATOMS: atom_id res chain seq x y z
N MET A 1 36.02 -29.97 17.49
CA MET A 1 35.27 -29.99 16.21
C MET A 1 34.01 -29.15 16.38
N GLY A 2 34.05 -27.87 16.00
CA GLY A 2 32.99 -26.91 16.27
C GLY A 2 31.76 -27.13 15.41
N GLY A 3 30.65 -27.55 16.03
CA GLY A 3 29.36 -27.63 15.36
C GLY A 3 28.93 -26.24 14.88
N ARG A 4 28.79 -26.08 13.56
CA ARG A 4 28.17 -24.89 12.96
C ARG A 4 26.74 -24.77 13.50
N LYS A 5 26.49 -23.81 14.40
CA LYS A 5 25.13 -23.43 14.79
C LYS A 5 24.38 -23.08 13.51
N LYS A 6 23.35 -23.85 13.16
CA LYS A 6 22.40 -23.46 12.10
C LYS A 6 21.72 -22.18 12.60
N SER A 7 22.15 -21.03 12.11
CA SER A 7 21.46 -19.77 12.37
C SER A 7 20.04 -19.89 11.81
N VAL A 8 19.07 -19.75 12.69
CA VAL A 8 17.64 -19.77 12.35
C VAL A 8 17.38 -18.68 11.32
N MET A 9 16.87 -19.05 10.14
CA MET A 9 16.48 -18.08 9.11
C MET A 9 15.34 -17.22 9.65
N ALA A 10 15.57 -15.92 9.79
CA ALA A 10 14.51 -14.98 10.17
C ALA A 10 13.57 -14.81 8.97
N SER A 11 12.33 -15.30 9.11
CA SER A 11 11.24 -15.02 8.17
C SER A 11 10.05 -14.43 8.91
N GLU A 12 9.62 -13.25 8.49
CA GLU A 12 8.45 -12.56 9.04
C GLU A 12 7.39 -12.46 7.92
N LYS A 13 6.15 -12.84 8.22
CA LYS A 13 5.03 -12.70 7.30
C LYS A 13 4.36 -11.35 7.51
N PHE A 14 4.05 -10.69 6.40
CA PHE A 14 3.25 -9.48 6.31
C PHE A 14 1.96 -9.81 5.55
N ASP A 15 1.02 -8.87 5.59
CA ASP A 15 -0.27 -8.96 4.90
C ASP A 15 -0.14 -9.24 3.38
N ILE A 16 0.82 -8.60 2.71
CA ILE A 16 0.99 -8.68 1.23
C ILE A 16 2.24 -9.47 0.81
N GLY A 17 2.99 -10.01 1.77
CA GLY A 17 4.28 -10.60 1.46
C GLY A 17 5.03 -11.18 2.64
N SER A 18 6.28 -11.52 2.41
CA SER A 18 7.16 -12.07 3.45
C SER A 18 8.55 -11.47 3.34
N LEU A 19 9.08 -11.08 4.49
CA LEU A 19 10.47 -10.73 4.65
C LEU A 19 11.25 -12.02 4.92
N TYR A 20 12.36 -12.22 4.19
CA TYR A 20 13.18 -13.42 4.33
C TYR A 20 14.64 -13.13 4.01
N GLN A 21 15.50 -14.05 4.44
CA GLN A 21 16.92 -14.04 4.15
C GLN A 21 17.27 -15.33 3.38
N LYS A 22 18.10 -15.26 2.34
CA LYS A 22 18.49 -16.44 1.55
C LYS A 22 19.53 -17.30 2.27
N SER A 23 20.45 -16.66 2.96
CA SER A 23 21.51 -17.31 3.71
C SER A 23 21.79 -16.52 4.99
N PRO A 24 22.35 -17.16 6.01
CA PRO A 24 22.76 -16.49 7.23
C PRO A 24 23.66 -15.29 6.94
N ASN A 25 23.36 -14.13 7.52
CA ASN A 25 24.13 -12.89 7.34
C ASN A 25 24.10 -12.28 5.91
N ASP A 26 23.20 -12.75 5.04
CA ASP A 26 22.92 -12.14 3.75
C ASP A 26 21.96 -10.94 3.89
N ASN A 27 21.74 -10.19 2.82
CA ASN A 27 20.75 -9.13 2.78
C ASN A 27 19.33 -9.70 2.93
N TYR A 28 18.45 -8.92 3.56
CA TYR A 28 17.03 -9.21 3.59
C TYR A 28 16.38 -8.93 2.23
N TYR A 29 15.43 -9.78 1.89
CA TYR A 29 14.60 -9.71 0.70
C TYR A 29 13.13 -9.62 1.10
N PHE A 30 12.37 -8.79 0.40
CA PHE A 30 10.93 -8.72 0.53
C PHE A 30 10.27 -9.37 -0.69
N ARG A 31 9.48 -10.42 -0.46
CA ARG A 31 8.74 -11.13 -1.50
C ARG A 31 7.26 -10.84 -1.38
N TYR A 32 6.64 -10.44 -2.48
CA TYR A 32 5.21 -10.14 -2.55
C TYR A 32 4.64 -10.57 -3.90
N GLN A 33 3.32 -10.57 -4.02
CA GLN A 33 2.61 -10.92 -5.25
C GLN A 33 1.88 -9.69 -5.80
N ILE A 34 1.99 -9.47 -7.10
CA ILE A 34 1.17 -8.52 -7.86
C ILE A 34 0.66 -9.25 -9.10
N ASN A 35 -0.66 -9.21 -9.34
CA ASN A 35 -1.29 -9.84 -10.52
C ASN A 35 -0.88 -11.31 -10.68
N ASN A 36 -0.91 -12.08 -9.59
CA ASN A 36 -0.47 -13.48 -9.50
C ASN A 36 1.01 -13.75 -9.84
N LYS A 37 1.81 -12.72 -10.14
CA LYS A 37 3.25 -12.85 -10.37
C LYS A 37 4.01 -12.54 -9.07
N ARG A 38 4.91 -13.46 -8.70
CA ARG A 38 5.80 -13.29 -7.54
C ARG A 38 6.94 -12.35 -7.92
N LYS A 39 7.18 -11.33 -7.10
CA LYS A 39 8.36 -10.47 -7.19
C LYS A 39 9.13 -10.52 -5.88
N SER A 40 10.45 -10.43 -5.96
CA SER A 40 11.35 -10.33 -4.81
C SER A 40 12.24 -9.11 -4.98
N ILE A 41 12.27 -8.22 -3.99
CA ILE A 41 13.13 -7.04 -3.97
C ILE A 41 14.19 -7.24 -2.88
N SER A 42 15.45 -6.96 -3.20
CA SER A 42 16.49 -6.88 -2.16
C SER A 42 16.40 -5.56 -1.41
N LEU A 43 16.35 -5.62 -0.08
CA LEU A 43 16.30 -4.43 0.77
C LEU A 43 17.70 -3.85 1.04
N ARG A 44 18.74 -4.55 0.58
CA ARG A 44 20.17 -4.19 0.68
C ARG A 44 20.59 -3.85 2.11
N THR A 45 20.02 -4.54 3.08
CA THR A 45 20.34 -4.39 4.50
C THR A 45 20.42 -5.77 5.13
N LYS A 46 21.38 -5.95 6.02
CA LYS A 46 21.56 -7.15 6.86
C LYS A 46 20.90 -6.99 8.23
N ASN A 47 20.42 -5.78 8.56
CA ASN A 47 19.78 -5.48 9.82
C ASN A 47 18.27 -5.71 9.72
N TYR A 48 17.73 -6.50 10.65
CA TYR A 48 16.31 -6.87 10.64
C TYR A 48 15.38 -5.66 10.83
N THR A 49 15.73 -4.76 11.75
CA THR A 49 14.88 -3.60 12.09
C THR A 49 14.76 -2.63 10.92
N GLU A 50 15.87 -2.34 10.25
CA GLU A 50 15.90 -1.55 9.03
C GLU A 50 15.16 -2.22 7.88
N ALA A 51 15.31 -3.54 7.74
CA ALA A 51 14.62 -4.31 6.71
C ALA A 51 13.10 -4.23 6.90
N LYS A 52 12.63 -4.38 8.15
CA LYS A 52 11.21 -4.22 8.50
C LYS A 52 10.70 -2.82 8.18
N ALA A 53 11.45 -1.77 8.55
CA ALA A 53 11.07 -0.39 8.23
C ALA A 53 10.98 -0.14 6.72
N LYS A 54 11.92 -0.66 5.92
CA LYS A 54 11.88 -0.57 4.45
C LYS A 54 10.70 -1.35 3.86
N ALA A 55 10.41 -2.54 4.39
CA ALA A 55 9.27 -3.34 3.96
C ALA A 55 7.94 -2.60 4.21
N LEU A 56 7.77 -2.03 5.42
CA LEU A 56 6.58 -1.25 5.78
C LEU A 56 6.37 -0.04 4.87
N LYS A 57 7.44 0.65 4.46
CA LYS A 57 7.37 1.77 3.49
C LYS A 57 6.91 1.32 2.09
N LEU A 58 7.18 0.08 1.70
CA LEU A 58 6.78 -0.45 0.39
C LEU A 58 5.33 -0.96 0.38
N LEU A 59 4.75 -1.30 1.53
CA LEU A 59 3.38 -1.84 1.60
C LEU A 59 2.33 -0.90 0.99
N PRO A 60 2.28 0.41 1.29
CA PRO A 60 1.32 1.31 0.67
C PRO A 60 1.47 1.36 -0.85
N VAL A 61 2.71 1.46 -1.35
CA VAL A 61 2.99 1.53 -2.80
C VAL A 61 2.47 0.27 -3.51
N ILE A 62 2.72 -0.90 -2.92
CA ILE A 62 2.25 -2.18 -3.46
C ILE A 62 0.72 -2.27 -3.41
N ARG A 63 0.07 -1.79 -2.33
CA ARG A 63 -1.40 -1.71 -2.23
C ARG A 63 -2.01 -0.77 -3.28
N SER A 64 -1.40 0.40 -3.47
CA SER A 64 -1.82 1.40 -4.45
C SER A 64 -1.72 0.90 -5.89
N THR A 65 -0.90 -0.12 -6.14
CA THR A 65 -0.74 -0.74 -7.47
C THR A 65 -1.74 -1.88 -7.70
N SER A 66 -2.68 -2.11 -6.77
CA SER A 66 -3.76 -3.07 -7.00
C SER A 66 -4.58 -2.68 -8.22
N ALA A 67 -4.93 -3.66 -9.04
CA ALA A 67 -5.61 -3.45 -10.30
C ALA A 67 -6.93 -2.67 -10.14
N GLU A 68 -7.61 -2.84 -9.01
CA GLU A 68 -8.84 -2.13 -8.66
C GLU A 68 -8.60 -0.64 -8.39
N VAL A 69 -7.56 -0.29 -7.62
CA VAL A 69 -7.22 1.12 -7.36
C VAL A 69 -6.74 1.82 -8.62
N LEU A 70 -5.95 1.12 -9.45
CA LEU A 70 -5.55 1.63 -10.76
C LEU A 70 -6.74 1.75 -11.71
N ALA A 71 -7.64 0.76 -11.76
CA ALA A 71 -8.83 0.79 -12.59
C ALA A 71 -9.78 1.92 -12.17
N ALA A 72 -10.02 2.09 -10.87
CA ALA A 72 -10.83 3.17 -10.33
C ALA A 72 -10.23 4.55 -10.63
N HIS A 73 -8.91 4.69 -10.53
CA HIS A 73 -8.24 5.96 -10.85
C HIS A 73 -8.23 6.25 -12.35
N VAL A 74 -8.02 5.23 -13.18
CA VAL A 74 -8.10 5.35 -14.65
C VAL A 74 -9.53 5.61 -15.10
N SER A 75 -10.53 4.98 -14.48
CA SER A 75 -11.94 5.17 -14.81
C SER A 75 -12.39 6.58 -14.48
N THR A 76 -11.99 7.13 -13.33
CA THR A 76 -12.23 8.55 -13.02
C THR A 76 -11.47 9.49 -13.96
N ALA A 77 -10.16 9.28 -14.17
CA ALA A 77 -9.36 10.17 -15.01
C ALA A 77 -9.78 10.18 -16.49
N ARG A 78 -10.32 9.08 -16.99
CA ARG A 78 -10.84 8.95 -18.36
C ARG A 78 -12.35 9.16 -18.47
N SER A 79 -13.02 9.52 -17.38
CA SER A 79 -14.49 9.65 -17.31
C SER A 79 -15.25 8.42 -17.84
N LEU A 80 -14.70 7.22 -17.61
CA LEU A 80 -15.30 5.93 -18.01
C LEU A 80 -16.43 5.50 -17.08
N GLU A 81 -16.45 6.02 -15.85
CA GLU A 81 -17.56 5.82 -14.91
C GLU A 81 -18.55 6.99 -15.02
N PRO A 82 -19.86 6.72 -15.09
CA PRO A 82 -20.85 7.77 -14.95
C PRO A 82 -20.69 8.42 -13.56
N PRO A 83 -20.93 9.74 -13.43
CA PRO A 83 -20.89 10.40 -12.14
C PRO A 83 -21.79 9.65 -11.15
N LYS A 84 -21.19 9.22 -10.03
CA LYS A 84 -21.80 8.31 -9.05
C LYS A 84 -23.13 8.84 -8.50
N GLU A 85 -23.26 10.17 -8.45
CA GLU A 85 -24.48 10.87 -8.08
C GLU A 85 -24.62 12.09 -8.99
N THR A 86 -25.61 12.08 -9.88
CA THR A 86 -26.01 13.28 -10.62
C THR A 86 -26.89 14.12 -9.71
N LEU A 87 -26.28 15.09 -9.02
CA LEU A 87 -27.04 16.06 -8.23
C LEU A 87 -27.58 17.18 -9.13
N PRO A 88 -28.91 17.37 -9.19
CA PRO A 88 -29.47 18.50 -9.89
C PRO A 88 -29.07 19.80 -9.18
N LEU A 89 -28.82 20.85 -9.96
CA LEU A 89 -28.37 22.14 -9.43
C LEU A 89 -29.35 22.73 -8.40
N SER A 90 -30.64 22.42 -8.53
CA SER A 90 -31.69 22.80 -7.58
C SER A 90 -31.49 22.22 -6.17
N GLU A 91 -30.94 21.01 -6.05
CA GLU A 91 -30.75 20.32 -4.77
C GLU A 91 -29.33 20.47 -4.21
N ALA A 92 -28.39 20.94 -5.04
CA ALA A 92 -26.99 21.11 -4.67
C ALA A 92 -26.81 22.03 -3.45
N TRP A 93 -27.59 23.12 -3.36
CA TRP A 93 -27.51 24.05 -2.25
C TRP A 93 -28.07 23.46 -0.94
N ASP A 94 -29.17 22.73 -1.03
CA ASP A 94 -29.80 22.09 0.13
C ASP A 94 -28.89 21.03 0.74
N MET A 95 -28.25 20.21 -0.11
CA MET A 95 -27.24 19.25 0.33
C MET A 95 -26.03 19.93 0.95
N TYR A 96 -25.51 20.99 0.32
CA TYR A 96 -24.37 21.75 0.84
C TYR A 96 -24.68 22.40 2.20
N SER A 97 -25.90 22.91 2.39
CA SER A 97 -26.33 23.55 3.64
C SER A 97 -26.38 22.59 4.84
N LYS A 98 -26.63 21.30 4.58
CA LYS A 98 -26.73 20.25 5.61
C LYS A 98 -25.38 19.61 5.96
N GLN A 99 -24.30 19.94 5.22
CA GLN A 99 -22.99 19.34 5.48
C GLN A 99 -22.34 19.92 6.75
N PRO A 100 -21.91 19.08 7.70
CA PRO A 100 -21.34 19.54 8.98
C PRO A 100 -19.98 20.25 8.82
N ASN A 101 -19.25 19.99 7.73
CA ASN A 101 -17.97 20.63 7.41
C ASN A 101 -18.11 21.79 6.41
N ARG A 102 -19.28 22.41 6.31
CA ARG A 102 -19.50 23.55 5.41
C ARG A 102 -18.55 24.69 5.78
N ALA A 103 -17.87 25.24 4.79
CA ALA A 103 -17.10 26.48 4.96
C ALA A 103 -18.08 27.63 5.21
N THR A 104 -18.36 27.94 6.48
CA THR A 104 -19.08 29.16 6.84
C THR A 104 -18.11 30.34 6.68
N PRO A 105 -18.39 31.32 5.80
CA PRO A 105 -17.58 32.54 5.74
C PRO A 105 -17.64 33.26 7.09
N ALA A 106 -16.52 33.83 7.51
CA ALA A 106 -16.31 34.41 8.84
C ALA A 106 -17.05 35.75 9.09
N THR A 107 -18.09 36.06 8.31
CA THR A 107 -18.79 37.34 8.40
C THR A 107 -20.25 37.08 8.75
N VAL A 108 -20.56 37.27 10.03
CA VAL A 108 -21.90 37.63 10.54
C VAL A 108 -21.83 39.09 10.92
#